data_AF-A0A2D3RB41-F1
#
_entry.id   AF-A0A2D3RB41-F1
#
_cell.length_a   1.000
_cell.length_b   1.000
_cell.length_c   1.000
_cell.angle_alpha   90.00
_cell.angle_beta   90.00
_cell.angle_gamma   90.00
#
_symmetry.space_group_name_H-M   'P 1'
#
loop_
_entity.id
_entity.type
_entity.pdbx_description
1 polymer ?
#
loop_
_entity_poly.entity_id
_entity_poly.type
_entity_poly.pdbx_seq_one_letter_code
_entity_poly.pdbx_strand_id
1 'polypeptide(L)'
;MAVNWFEGGRRITNLLQWLVALGFGGAILFTSDPDAVLFETSLPSERFGYSTTECVWPDEQRDANLILFPDGEQREISLCFRTRPDRNIVFLESIADKDEAERGFKKGDPLISFGDTYDDRVRVYISNRVNNPDISPSELVYAQQNLWKRKPRAIWGRTKEMLPFAAGAIGFLWLFSSVIGWIIRGFAGIPSGEDFRPIGKIKDV
;
A
#
# COMPACT_ATOMS: atom_id res chain seq x y z
N MET A 1 35.88 4.34 -37.37
CA MET A 1 35.13 5.11 -36.34
C MET A 1 35.44 4.51 -34.99
N ALA A 2 36.11 5.24 -34.10
CA ALA A 2 36.37 4.76 -32.75
C ALA A 2 35.03 4.69 -31.99
N VAL A 3 34.65 3.50 -31.53
CA VAL A 3 33.44 3.33 -30.71
C VAL A 3 33.74 3.94 -29.34
N ASN A 4 32.95 4.93 -28.92
CA ASN A 4 33.04 5.52 -27.59
C ASN A 4 32.29 4.62 -26.59
N TRP A 5 33.04 3.69 -25.99
CA TRP A 5 32.52 2.72 -25.03
C TRP A 5 31.91 3.38 -23.77
N PHE A 6 32.40 4.56 -23.36
CA PHE A 6 31.88 5.28 -22.19
C PHE A 6 30.51 5.90 -22.47
N GLU A 7 30.33 6.51 -23.63
CA GLU A 7 29.03 7.05 -24.05
C GLU A 7 28.02 5.91 -24.28
N GLY A 8 28.46 4.76 -24.82
CA GLY A 8 27.65 3.55 -24.91
C GLY A 8 27.17 3.06 -23.52
N GLY A 9 28.08 2.95 -22.55
CA GLY A 9 27.75 2.55 -21.18
C GLY A 9 26.79 3.51 -20.46
N ARG A 10 26.96 4.83 -20.67
CA ARG A 10 26.06 5.84 -20.13
C ARG A 10 24.65 5.72 -20.69
N ARG A 11 24.52 5.51 -22.01
CA ARG A 11 23.22 5.31 -22.66
C ARG A 11 22.52 4.05 -22.16
N ILE A 12 23.24 2.94 -22.01
CA ILE A 12 22.69 1.70 -21.46
C ILE A 12 22.21 1.90 -20.02
N THR A 13 23.01 2.58 -19.19
CA THR A 13 22.61 2.84 -17.80
C THR A 13 21.36 3.72 -17.71
N ASN A 14 21.29 4.78 -18.53
CA ASN A 14 20.10 5.63 -18.58
C ASN A 14 18.87 4.84 -19.05
N LEU A 15 19.01 3.96 -20.04
CA LEU A 15 17.92 3.08 -20.47
C LEU A 15 17.46 2.17 -19.33
N LEU A 16 18.37 1.59 -18.56
CA LEU A 16 18.03 0.77 -17.40
C LEU A 16 17.29 1.57 -16.32
N GLN A 17 17.71 2.82 -16.04
CA GLN A 17 17.01 3.70 -15.11
C GLN A 17 15.58 4.01 -15.57
N TRP A 18 15.39 4.28 -16.86
CA TRP A 18 14.06 4.47 -17.44
C TRP A 18 13.20 3.21 -17.36
N LEU A 19 13.77 2.03 -17.62
CA LEU A 19 13.07 0.76 -17.46
C LEU A 19 12.64 0.52 -16.01
N VAL A 20 13.49 0.87 -15.03
CA VAL A 20 13.13 0.83 -13.61
C VAL A 20 11.97 1.79 -13.34
N ALA A 21 12.08 3.05 -13.75
CA ALA A 21 11.03 4.05 -13.53
C ALA A 21 9.69 3.64 -14.16
N LEU A 22 9.71 3.14 -15.39
CA LEU A 22 8.53 2.65 -16.10
C LEU A 22 7.97 1.37 -15.47
N GLY A 23 8.84 0.46 -15.01
CA GLY A 23 8.44 -0.75 -14.31
C GLY A 23 7.71 -0.44 -13.01
N PHE A 24 8.24 0.47 -12.19
CA PHE A 24 7.58 0.93 -10.97
C PHE A 24 6.29 1.71 -11.28
N GLY A 25 6.30 2.62 -12.26
CA GLY A 25 5.10 3.34 -12.67
C GLY A 25 3.99 2.41 -13.16
N GLY A 26 4.35 1.40 -13.97
CA GLY A 26 3.45 0.36 -14.41
C GLY A 26 2.92 -0.47 -13.23
N ALA A 27 3.79 -0.94 -12.35
CA ALA A 27 3.39 -1.70 -11.16
C ALA A 27 2.39 -0.92 -10.30
N ILE A 28 2.61 0.38 -10.06
CA ILE A 28 1.65 1.23 -9.35
C ILE A 28 0.32 1.26 -10.11
N LEU A 29 0.31 1.57 -11.41
CA LEU A 29 -0.94 1.71 -12.16
C LEU A 29 -1.74 0.40 -12.26
N PHE A 30 -1.07 -0.74 -12.44
CA PHE A 30 -1.72 -2.04 -12.64
C PHE A 30 -2.05 -2.79 -11.35
N THR A 31 -1.41 -2.45 -10.22
CA THR A 31 -1.72 -3.06 -8.91
C THR A 31 -2.57 -2.17 -8.01
N SER A 32 -2.89 -0.95 -8.44
CA SER A 32 -3.70 -0.01 -7.65
C SER A 32 -5.19 -0.06 -7.96
N ASP A 33 -5.70 -1.05 -8.73
CA ASP A 33 -7.15 -1.20 -8.81
C ASP A 33 -7.68 -1.71 -7.46
N PRO A 34 -8.57 -0.96 -6.79
CA PRO A 34 -9.19 -1.44 -5.58
C PRO A 34 -10.31 -2.38 -5.98
N ASP A 35 -10.00 -3.66 -6.17
CA ASP A 35 -10.99 -4.68 -6.52
C ASP A 35 -12.10 -4.78 -5.47
N ALA A 36 -11.76 -4.55 -4.20
CA ALA A 36 -12.69 -4.58 -3.09
C ALA A 36 -13.16 -3.19 -2.66
N VAL A 37 -14.48 -2.99 -2.50
CA VAL A 37 -15.08 -1.77 -1.93
C VAL A 37 -14.91 -1.79 -0.41
N LEU A 38 -14.29 -0.74 0.14
CA LEU A 38 -14.00 -0.69 1.57
C LEU A 38 -15.13 -0.01 2.33
N PHE A 39 -15.61 -0.70 3.36
CA PHE A 39 -16.48 -0.14 4.37
C PHE A 39 -15.80 -0.16 5.73
N GLU A 40 -16.13 0.79 6.59
CA GLU A 40 -15.52 0.90 7.92
C GLU A 40 -16.55 1.05 9.02
N THR A 41 -16.15 0.70 10.23
CA THR A 41 -16.92 0.89 11.45
C THR A 41 -15.98 1.17 12.61
N SER A 42 -16.38 2.03 13.54
CA SER A 42 -15.61 2.33 14.76
C SER A 42 -16.28 1.82 16.03
N LEU A 43 -17.60 1.67 16.00
CA LEU A 43 -18.40 1.18 17.12
C LEU A 43 -19.26 -0.03 16.71
N PRO A 44 -19.49 -0.97 17.63
CA PRO A 44 -20.25 -2.17 17.30
C PRO A 44 -21.74 -1.92 17.05
N SER A 45 -22.28 -0.81 17.55
CA SER A 45 -23.64 -0.35 17.29
C SER A 45 -23.79 0.39 15.96
N GLU A 46 -22.68 0.78 15.32
CA GLU A 46 -22.72 1.48 14.04
C GLU A 46 -22.85 0.52 12.87
N ARG A 47 -23.50 1.01 11.81
CA ARG A 47 -23.46 0.34 10.51
C ARG A 47 -22.11 0.58 9.86
N PHE A 48 -21.79 -0.28 8.89
CA PHE A 48 -20.62 -0.08 8.05
C PHE A 48 -20.87 1.11 7.09
N GLY A 49 -20.00 2.11 7.16
CA GLY A 49 -19.99 3.29 6.29
C GLY A 49 -18.95 3.15 5.18
N TYR A 50 -19.19 3.73 4.01
CA TYR A 50 -18.24 3.71 2.92
C TYR A 50 -16.97 4.47 3.29
N SER A 51 -15.82 3.81 3.12
CA SER A 51 -14.54 4.42 3.41
C SER A 51 -13.74 4.70 2.14
N THR A 52 -13.12 5.88 2.15
CA THR A 52 -12.19 6.32 1.11
C THR A 52 -10.75 6.32 1.60
N THR A 53 -10.52 5.92 2.84
CA THR A 53 -9.22 5.83 3.50
C THR A 53 -8.87 4.37 3.69
N GLU A 54 -7.64 3.98 3.35
CA GLU A 54 -7.18 2.60 3.50
C GLU A 54 -7.27 2.15 4.96
N CYS A 55 -7.42 0.84 5.16
CA CYS A 55 -7.32 0.23 6.48
C CYS A 55 -5.84 0.09 6.80
N VAL A 56 -5.34 0.90 7.73
CA VAL A 56 -3.91 0.96 8.07
C VAL A 56 -3.75 0.46 9.49
N TRP A 57 -2.69 -0.29 9.75
CA TRP A 57 -2.35 -0.70 11.10
C TRP A 57 -2.36 0.50 12.07
N PRO A 58 -3.02 0.42 13.24
CA PRO A 58 -3.46 -0.81 13.92
C PRO A 58 -4.89 -1.29 13.61
N ASP A 59 -5.55 -0.72 12.60
CA ASP A 59 -6.89 -1.16 12.18
C ASP A 59 -6.88 -2.58 11.60
N GLU A 60 -8.01 -3.28 11.75
CA GLU A 60 -8.14 -4.65 11.27
C GLU A 60 -8.99 -4.70 10.00
N GLN A 61 -8.42 -5.21 8.90
CA GLN A 61 -9.14 -5.44 7.65
C GLN A 61 -9.54 -6.92 7.53
N ARG A 62 -10.78 -7.15 7.09
CA ARG A 62 -11.26 -8.47 6.68
C ARG A 62 -11.99 -8.38 5.36
N ASP A 63 -11.63 -9.23 4.43
CA ASP A 63 -12.39 -9.38 3.19
C ASP A 63 -13.66 -10.18 3.48
N ALA A 64 -14.76 -9.73 2.91
CA ALA A 64 -16.08 -10.33 3.04
C ALA A 64 -16.58 -10.78 1.67
N ASN A 65 -17.70 -11.51 1.66
CA ASN A 65 -18.26 -12.07 0.43
C ASN A 65 -18.64 -10.99 -0.59
N LEU A 66 -18.72 -11.40 -1.85
CA LEU A 66 -19.25 -10.57 -2.95
C LEU A 66 -20.65 -10.04 -2.62
N ILE A 67 -20.85 -8.73 -2.73
CA ILE A 67 -22.16 -8.09 -2.58
C ILE A 67 -22.65 -7.59 -3.93
N LEU A 68 -23.96 -7.74 -4.17
CA LEU A 68 -24.64 -7.19 -5.33
C LEU A 68 -24.90 -5.69 -5.11
N PHE A 69 -24.30 -4.86 -5.96
CA PHE A 69 -24.54 -3.43 -5.97
C PHE A 69 -25.83 -3.07 -6.73
N PRO A 70 -26.37 -1.85 -6.54
CA PRO A 70 -27.60 -1.41 -7.20
C PRO A 70 -27.56 -1.40 -8.73
N ASP A 71 -26.37 -1.39 -9.35
CA ASP A 71 -26.17 -1.55 -10.79
C ASP A 71 -26.25 -3.01 -11.28
N GLY A 72 -26.38 -3.96 -10.37
CA GLY A 72 -26.36 -5.39 -10.68
C GLY A 72 -24.95 -5.98 -10.78
N GLU A 73 -23.89 -5.21 -10.51
CA GLU A 73 -22.53 -5.74 -10.44
C GLU A 73 -22.27 -6.39 -9.08
N GLN A 74 -21.62 -7.56 -9.11
CA GLN A 74 -21.07 -8.17 -7.89
C GLN A 74 -19.64 -7.67 -7.70
N ARG A 75 -19.36 -7.15 -6.51
CA ARG A 75 -18.02 -6.66 -6.15
C ARG A 75 -17.62 -7.22 -4.81
N GLU A 76 -16.32 -7.47 -4.67
CA GLU A 76 -15.74 -7.84 -3.39
C GLU A 76 -15.85 -6.65 -2.45
N ILE A 77 -16.05 -6.91 -1.16
CA ILE A 77 -16.06 -5.87 -0.15
C ILE A 77 -15.03 -6.20 0.93
N SER A 78 -14.34 -5.18 1.39
CA SER A 78 -13.46 -5.28 2.55
C SER A 78 -14.07 -4.47 3.69
N LEU A 79 -14.00 -5.02 4.90
CA LEU A 79 -14.50 -4.41 6.11
C LEU A 79 -13.31 -4.00 6.98
N CYS A 80 -13.23 -2.72 7.32
CA CYS A 80 -12.22 -2.16 8.19
C CYS A 80 -12.81 -1.86 9.57
N PHE A 81 -12.23 -2.47 10.60
CA PHE A 81 -12.57 -2.22 11.98
C PHE A 81 -11.57 -1.22 12.54
N ARG A 82 -12.02 0.03 12.71
CA ARG A 82 -11.17 1.12 13.18
C ARG A 82 -10.86 0.94 14.66
N THR A 83 -9.58 1.04 14.98
CA THR A 83 -9.09 1.05 16.35
C THR A 83 -9.21 2.44 16.95
N ARG A 84 -9.38 2.49 18.27
CA ARG A 84 -9.31 3.75 19.02
C ARG A 84 -7.84 4.19 19.18
N PRO A 85 -7.60 5.42 19.68
CA PRO A 85 -6.24 5.90 19.96
C PRO A 85 -5.44 5.01 20.92
N ASP A 86 -6.13 4.21 21.74
CA ASP A 86 -5.55 3.20 22.64
C ASP A 86 -5.22 1.87 21.96
N ARG A 87 -5.40 1.77 20.63
CA ARG A 87 -5.20 0.58 19.79
C ARG A 87 -6.16 -0.57 20.06
N ASN A 88 -7.25 -0.32 20.79
CA ASN A 88 -8.27 -1.33 21.05
C ASN A 88 -9.43 -1.21 20.07
N ILE A 89 -10.01 -2.36 19.72
CA ILE A 89 -11.29 -2.46 19.03
C ILE A 89 -12.41 -2.46 20.08
N VAL A 90 -13.47 -1.74 19.76
CA VAL A 90 -14.70 -1.71 20.56
C VAL A 90 -15.62 -2.81 20.05
N PHE A 91 -16.04 -3.71 20.95
CA PHE A 91 -16.94 -4.78 20.57
C PHE A 91 -18.06 -4.98 21.60
N LEU A 92 -19.14 -5.61 21.16
CA LEU A 92 -20.19 -6.06 22.07
C LEU A 92 -19.90 -7.49 22.49
N GLU A 93 -19.72 -7.68 23.78
CA GLU A 93 -19.62 -9.00 24.39
C GLU A 93 -20.99 -9.41 24.90
N SER A 94 -21.45 -10.59 24.53
CA SER A 94 -22.60 -11.18 25.19
C SER A 94 -22.13 -11.71 26.54
N ILE A 95 -22.80 -11.32 27.63
CA ILE A 95 -22.48 -11.79 28.97
C ILE A 95 -22.76 -13.30 29.02
N ALA A 96 -21.75 -14.11 28.74
CA ALA A 96 -21.82 -15.56 28.71
C ALA A 96 -21.41 -16.18 30.05
N ASP A 97 -20.61 -15.49 30.87
CA ASP A 97 -20.02 -16.04 32.08
C ASP A 97 -20.61 -15.52 33.39
N LYS A 98 -20.66 -16.43 34.36
CA LYS A 98 -21.34 -16.31 35.65
C LYS A 98 -20.82 -15.19 36.55
N ASP A 99 -19.62 -14.68 36.30
CA ASP A 99 -18.92 -13.74 37.19
C ASP A 99 -19.40 -12.28 37.07
N GLU A 100 -20.06 -11.90 35.98
CA GLU A 100 -20.62 -10.54 35.82
C GLU A 100 -22.12 -10.44 36.11
N ALA A 101 -22.81 -11.57 36.21
CA ALA A 101 -24.17 -11.61 36.77
C ALA A 101 -24.19 -11.15 38.24
N GLU A 102 -23.07 -11.30 38.96
CA GLU A 102 -22.91 -10.80 40.34
C GLU A 102 -22.86 -9.26 40.43
N ARG A 103 -22.57 -8.56 39.32
CA ARG A 103 -22.58 -7.08 39.28
C ARG A 103 -23.94 -6.48 38.90
N GLY A 104 -24.98 -7.31 38.77
CA GLY A 104 -26.36 -6.86 38.53
C GLY A 104 -26.73 -6.59 37.07
N PHE A 105 -25.89 -6.97 36.11
CA PHE A 105 -26.23 -6.92 34.68
C PHE A 105 -27.13 -8.10 34.28
N LYS A 106 -28.12 -7.87 33.42
CA LYS A 106 -28.99 -8.95 32.97
C LYS A 106 -28.29 -9.74 31.87
N LYS A 107 -28.46 -11.07 31.92
CA LYS A 107 -27.99 -11.97 30.85
C LYS A 107 -28.56 -11.50 29.51
N GLY A 108 -27.69 -11.16 28.57
CA GLY A 108 -28.05 -10.66 27.24
C GLY A 108 -27.98 -9.15 27.06
N ASP A 109 -27.66 -8.38 28.11
CA ASP A 109 -27.35 -6.96 27.94
C ASP A 109 -26.04 -6.80 27.15
N PRO A 110 -25.99 -5.94 26.12
CA PRO A 110 -24.79 -5.69 25.36
C PRO A 110 -23.76 -4.94 26.23
N LEU A 111 -22.65 -5.60 26.57
CA LEU A 111 -21.54 -4.94 27.25
C LEU A 111 -20.54 -4.41 26.22
N ILE A 112 -20.16 -3.14 26.34
CA ILE A 112 -19.09 -2.56 25.53
C ILE A 112 -17.75 -3.00 26.12
N SER A 113 -17.09 -3.93 25.42
CA SER A 113 -15.77 -4.44 25.75
C SER A 113 -14.70 -3.86 24.83
N PHE A 114 -13.45 -3.99 25.28
CA PHE A 114 -12.25 -3.45 24.64
C PHE A 114 -11.24 -4.58 24.55
N GLY A 115 -10.63 -4.76 23.39
CA GLY A 115 -9.58 -5.75 23.20
C GLY A 115 -8.66 -5.35 22.06
N ASP A 116 -7.45 -5.90 22.09
CA ASP A 116 -6.55 -5.78 20.94
C ASP A 116 -7.07 -6.60 19.75
N THR A 117 -6.48 -6.41 18.57
CA THR A 117 -6.89 -7.12 17.34
C THR A 117 -6.65 -8.64 17.41
N TYR A 118 -5.88 -9.12 18.39
CA TYR A 118 -5.52 -10.53 18.56
C TYR A 118 -6.34 -11.24 19.64
N ASP A 119 -7.11 -10.53 20.47
CA ASP A 119 -8.01 -11.11 21.47
C ASP A 119 -9.02 -12.02 20.76
N ASP A 120 -9.17 -13.25 21.26
CA ASP A 120 -10.09 -14.24 20.68
C ASP A 120 -11.53 -13.70 20.66
N ARG A 121 -11.91 -12.87 21.64
CA ARG A 121 -13.24 -12.26 21.71
C ARG A 121 -13.45 -11.23 20.60
N VAL A 122 -12.43 -10.41 20.33
CA VAL A 122 -12.43 -9.47 19.21
C VAL A 122 -12.51 -10.24 17.89
N ARG A 123 -11.78 -11.35 17.75
CA ARG A 123 -11.84 -12.20 16.55
C ARG A 123 -13.23 -12.81 16.31
N VAL A 124 -13.90 -13.31 17.37
CA VAL A 124 -15.29 -13.80 17.25
C VAL A 124 -16.24 -12.68 16.85
N TYR A 125 -16.13 -11.51 17.48
CA TYR A 125 -16.93 -10.33 17.12
C TYR A 125 -16.74 -9.93 15.65
N ILE A 126 -15.49 -9.80 15.20
CA ILE A 126 -15.14 -9.46 13.82
C ILE A 126 -15.70 -10.52 12.86
N SER A 127 -15.51 -11.81 13.14
CA SER A 127 -16.02 -12.89 12.29
C SER A 127 -17.55 -12.82 12.14
N ASN A 128 -18.28 -12.55 13.22
CA ASN A 128 -19.74 -12.40 13.17
C ASN A 128 -20.16 -11.21 12.29
N ARG A 129 -19.47 -10.07 12.40
CA ARG A 129 -19.73 -8.87 11.60
C ARG A 129 -19.35 -9.04 10.14
N VAL A 130 -18.34 -9.85 9.84
CA VAL A 130 -17.92 -10.20 8.47
C VAL A 130 -18.93 -11.12 7.79
N ASN A 131 -19.48 -12.08 8.53
CA ASN A 131 -20.47 -13.02 7.99
C ASN A 131 -21.84 -12.37 7.75
N ASN A 132 -22.19 -11.33 8.52
CA ASN A 132 -23.44 -10.58 8.38
C ASN A 132 -23.16 -9.07 8.42
N PRO A 133 -22.60 -8.50 7.34
CA PRO A 133 -22.28 -7.08 7.30
C PRO A 133 -23.56 -6.24 7.27
N ASP A 134 -23.75 -5.39 8.29
CA ASP A 134 -24.84 -4.42 8.33
C ASP A 134 -24.46 -3.17 7.52
N ILE A 135 -24.69 -3.23 6.21
CA ILE A 135 -24.48 -2.13 5.25
C ILE A 135 -25.85 -1.66 4.75
N SER A 136 -26.11 -0.35 4.88
CA SER A 136 -27.36 0.24 4.38
C SER A 136 -27.39 0.24 2.84
N PRO A 137 -28.55 -0.01 2.20
CA PRO A 137 -28.69 0.16 0.74
C PRO A 137 -28.30 1.56 0.25
N SER A 138 -28.56 2.60 1.05
CA SER A 138 -28.13 3.97 0.75
C SER A 138 -26.61 4.10 0.69
N GLU A 139 -25.90 3.32 1.49
CA GLU A 139 -24.44 3.32 1.56
C GLU A 139 -23.83 2.62 0.34
N LEU A 140 -24.48 1.57 -0.17
CA LEU A 140 -24.09 0.92 -1.43
C LEU A 140 -24.20 1.88 -2.61
N VAL A 141 -25.29 2.67 -2.68
CA VAL A 141 -25.47 3.72 -3.70
C VAL A 141 -24.40 4.81 -3.54
N TYR A 142 -24.14 5.25 -2.31
CA TYR A 142 -23.13 6.26 -2.04
C TYR A 142 -21.72 5.78 -2.41
N ALA A 143 -21.38 4.54 -2.05
CA ALA A 143 -20.11 3.91 -2.40
C ALA A 143 -19.95 3.89 -3.92
N GLN A 144 -20.95 3.40 -4.66
CA GLN A 144 -20.96 3.33 -6.12
C GLN A 144 -20.66 4.68 -6.78
N GLN A 145 -21.32 5.76 -6.33
CA GLN A 145 -21.12 7.11 -6.85
C GLN A 145 -19.73 7.70 -6.54
N ASN A 146 -19.05 7.17 -5.52
CA ASN A 146 -17.77 7.68 -5.03
C ASN A 146 -16.59 6.71 -5.24
N LEU A 147 -16.77 5.60 -5.97
CA LEU A 147 -15.72 4.63 -6.26
C LEU A 147 -14.51 5.26 -6.96
N TRP A 148 -14.76 6.19 -7.87
CA TRP A 148 -13.72 6.89 -8.62
C TRP A 148 -12.73 7.66 -7.72
N LYS A 149 -13.14 8.03 -6.49
CA LYS A 149 -12.27 8.73 -5.53
C LYS A 149 -11.21 7.81 -4.91
N ARG A 150 -11.37 6.48 -4.98
CA ARG A 150 -10.43 5.53 -4.37
C ARG A 150 -9.20 5.30 -5.24
N LYS A 151 -9.36 5.14 -6.54
CA LYS A 151 -8.24 4.91 -7.48
C LYS A 151 -7.08 5.92 -7.33
N PRO A 152 -7.32 7.26 -7.33
CA PRO A 152 -6.21 8.21 -7.17
C PRO A 152 -5.56 8.14 -5.78
N ARG A 153 -6.32 7.80 -4.73
CA ARG A 153 -5.77 7.64 -3.38
C ARG A 153 -4.94 6.37 -3.23
N ALA A 154 -5.41 5.25 -3.78
CA ALA A 154 -4.66 4.00 -3.83
C ALA A 154 -3.35 4.17 -4.59
N ILE A 155 -3.40 4.84 -5.76
CA ILE A 155 -2.20 5.19 -6.53
C ILE A 155 -1.25 6.04 -5.69
N TRP A 156 -1.77 7.05 -4.97
CA TRP A 156 -0.95 7.92 -4.12
C TRP A 156 -0.33 7.19 -2.92
N GLY A 157 -1.08 6.31 -2.26
CA GLY A 157 -0.61 5.45 -1.18
C GLY A 157 0.54 4.57 -1.64
N ARG A 158 0.33 3.79 -2.71
CA ARG A 158 1.37 2.93 -3.29
C ARG A 158 2.57 3.70 -3.81
N THR A 159 2.35 4.90 -4.37
CA THR A 159 3.45 5.77 -4.80
C THR A 159 4.35 6.12 -3.63
N LYS A 160 3.79 6.51 -2.46
CA LYS A 160 4.58 6.84 -1.28
C LYS A 160 5.41 5.65 -0.77
N GLU A 161 4.85 4.46 -0.81
CA GLU A 161 5.54 3.24 -0.37
C GLU A 161 6.63 2.81 -1.36
N MET A 162 6.36 2.89 -2.66
CA MET A 162 7.27 2.42 -3.70
C MET A 162 8.35 3.44 -4.11
N LEU A 163 8.10 4.74 -3.93
CA LEU A 163 9.01 5.81 -4.34
C LEU A 163 10.42 5.68 -3.73
N PRO A 164 10.59 5.37 -2.43
CA PRO A 164 11.91 5.16 -1.84
C PRO A 164 12.69 4.02 -2.51
N PHE A 165 12.00 2.92 -2.88
CA PHE A 165 12.62 1.79 -3.56
C PHE A 165 13.04 2.15 -4.98
N ALA A 166 12.17 2.82 -5.73
CA ALA A 166 12.48 3.30 -7.08
C ALA A 166 13.65 4.29 -7.08
N ALA A 167 13.62 5.27 -6.17
CA ALA A 167 14.70 6.24 -6.00
C ALA A 167 16.02 5.58 -5.57
N GLY A 168 15.95 4.61 -4.65
CA GLY A 168 17.10 3.82 -4.21
C GLY A 168 17.73 3.02 -5.34
N ALA A 169 16.90 2.34 -6.16
CA ALA A 169 17.38 1.58 -7.32
C ALA A 169 18.03 2.47 -8.38
N ILE A 170 17.40 3.60 -8.72
CA ILE A 170 17.96 4.58 -9.66
C ILE A 170 19.27 5.17 -9.13
N GLY A 171 19.29 5.57 -7.86
CA GLY A 171 20.49 6.09 -7.20
C GLY A 171 21.63 5.07 -7.16
N PHE A 172 21.33 3.81 -6.87
CA PHE A 172 22.29 2.72 -6.92
C PHE A 172 22.87 2.53 -8.32
N LEU A 173 22.03 2.45 -9.36
CA LEU A 173 22.50 2.31 -10.75
C LEU A 173 23.37 3.49 -11.18
N TRP A 174 23.01 4.71 -10.76
CA TRP A 174 23.80 5.90 -11.03
C TRP A 174 25.17 5.86 -10.33
N LEU A 175 25.21 5.50 -9.05
CA LEU A 175 26.45 5.42 -8.28
C LEU A 175 27.35 4.29 -8.79
N PHE A 176 26.76 3.12 -9.02
CA PHE A 176 27.45 1.93 -9.55
C PHE A 176 28.10 2.20 -10.90
N SER A 177 27.36 2.78 -11.85
CA SER A 177 27.89 3.12 -13.17
C SER A 177 28.97 4.20 -13.10
N SER A 178 28.84 5.17 -12.19
CA SER A 178 29.85 6.21 -11.95
C SER A 178 31.15 5.63 -11.39
N VAL A 179 31.06 4.73 -10.41
CA VAL A 179 32.23 4.04 -9.80
C VAL A 179 32.92 3.16 -10.83
N ILE A 180 32.19 2.34 -11.59
CA ILE A 180 32.77 1.51 -12.65
C ILE A 180 33.42 2.39 -13.72
N GLY A 181 32.76 3.46 -14.14
CA GLY A 181 33.32 4.40 -15.10
C GLY A 181 34.62 5.03 -14.61
N TRP A 182 34.70 5.38 -13.31
CA TRP A 182 35.92 5.88 -12.69
C TRP A 182 37.04 4.82 -12.67
N ILE A 183 36.74 3.58 -12.27
CA ILE A 183 37.70 2.46 -12.26
C ILE A 183 38.27 2.20 -13.66
N ILE A 184 37.40 2.07 -14.66
CA ILE A 184 37.80 1.78 -16.05
C ILE A 184 38.68 2.92 -16.60
N ARG A 185 38.33 4.19 -16.35
CA ARG A 185 39.17 5.33 -16.75
C ARG A 185 40.53 5.34 -16.06
N GLY A 186 40.56 5.01 -14.76
CA GLY A 186 41.79 4.87 -14.00
C GLY A 186 42.74 3.84 -14.60
N PHE A 187 42.24 2.66 -14.97
CA PHE A 187 43.03 1.63 -15.64
C PHE A 187 43.42 2.00 -17.08
N ALA A 188 42.57 2.74 -17.81
CA ALA A 188 42.84 3.19 -19.18
C ALA A 188 43.78 4.41 -19.26
N GLY A 189 44.11 5.04 -18.12
CA GLY A 189 44.89 6.28 -18.07
C GLY A 189 44.20 7.46 -18.77
N ILE A 190 42.87 7.46 -18.80
CA ILE A 190 42.05 8.52 -19.40
C ILE A 190 41.70 9.53 -18.31
N PRO A 191 42.00 10.82 -18.48
CA PRO A 191 41.66 11.84 -17.49
C PRO A 191 40.14 12.01 -17.35
N SER A 192 39.71 12.40 -16.14
CA SER A 192 38.29 12.59 -15.85
C SER A 192 37.70 13.70 -16.72
N GLY A 193 36.58 13.41 -17.42
CA GLY A 193 35.94 14.35 -18.34
C GLY A 193 36.35 14.19 -19.80
N GLU A 194 37.33 13.34 -20.10
CA GLU A 194 37.69 12.97 -21.47
C GLU A 194 37.23 11.55 -21.80
N ASP A 195 36.82 11.33 -23.05
CA ASP A 195 36.41 10.01 -23.56
C ASP A 195 37.57 9.27 -24.25
N PHE A 196 38.68 9.96 -24.50
CA PHE A 196 39.86 9.42 -25.16
C PHE A 196 41.12 9.83 -24.41
N ARG A 197 42.17 9.01 -24.53
CA ARG A 197 43.49 9.37 -24.00
C ARG A 197 44.05 10.53 -24.83
N PRO A 198 44.67 11.55 -24.21
CA PRO A 198 45.31 12.61 -24.96
C PRO A 198 46.41 12.00 -25.85
N ILE A 199 46.25 12.14 -27.16
CA ILE A 199 47.30 11.77 -28.13
C ILE A 199 48.40 12.79 -27.90
N GLY A 200 49.52 12.35 -27.33
CA GLY A 200 50.63 13.22 -26.98
C GLY A 200 51.00 14.09 -28.17
N LYS A 201 51.04 15.41 -27.97
CA LYS A 201 51.67 16.32 -28.93
C LYS A 201 53.07 15.79 -29.17
N ILE A 202 53.32 15.25 -30.36
CA ILE A 202 54.68 15.02 -30.85
C ILE A 202 55.33 16.39 -30.73
N LYS A 203 56.32 16.51 -29.83
CA LYS A 203 57.18 17.68 -29.81
C LYS A 203 57.96 17.60 -31.11
N ASP A 204 57.56 18.40 -32.08
CA ASP A 204 58.41 18.68 -33.24
C ASP A 204 59.71 19.26 -32.68
N VAL A 205 60.79 18.47 -32.80
CA VAL A 205 62.18 18.87 -32.56
C VAL A 205 62.77 19.27 -33.90
#